data_AF-A0A5B0PFF6-F1
#
_entry.id   AF-A0A5B0PFF6-F1
#
_cell.length_a   1.000
_cell.length_b   1.000
_cell.length_c   1.000
_cell.angle_alpha   90.00
_cell.angle_beta   90.00
_cell.angle_gamma   90.00
#
_symmetry.space_group_name_H-M   'P 1'
#
loop_
_entity.id
_entity.type
_entity.pdbx_description
1 polymer ?
#
loop_
_entity_poly.entity_id
_entity_poly.type
_entity_poly.pdbx_seq_one_letter_code
_entity_poly.pdbx_strand_id
1 'polypeptide(L)'
;MSRLLCKHIKRTKISIEGAHQLETDIARYAHVLGSMAGESKEAADVGLHVSIDALRLVGRLFGCKTPAQLVRFIRDLGLGKVSSSSTHPQLLLGSGVLPMSIDELYQFVQARDDWNRIQIVVEAELFGIGVGDRCVLV
;
A
#
# COMPACT_ATOMS: atom_id res chain seq x y z
N MET A 1 10.81 13.85 0.44
CA MET A 1 9.88 13.84 -0.71
C MET A 1 8.76 12.80 -0.56
N SER A 2 9.06 11.56 -0.15
CA SER A 2 8.05 10.51 0.10
C SER A 2 6.90 10.93 1.03
N ARG A 3 7.19 11.67 2.12
CA ARG A 3 6.16 12.24 3.01
C ARG A 3 5.18 13.20 2.31
N LEU A 4 5.63 13.96 1.31
CA LEU A 4 4.76 14.87 0.55
C LEU A 4 3.85 14.08 -0.39
N LEU A 5 4.40 13.07 -1.08
CA LEU A 5 3.62 12.16 -1.93
C LEU A 5 2.58 11.38 -1.13
N CYS A 6 2.95 10.80 0.02
CA CYS A 6 1.97 10.13 0.90
C CYS A 6 0.86 11.07 1.35
N LYS A 7 1.19 12.31 1.77
CA LYS A 7 0.17 13.31 2.15
C LYS A 7 -0.74 13.68 0.99
N HIS A 8 -0.18 13.82 -0.22
CA HIS A 8 -0.96 14.13 -1.41
C HIS A 8 -1.91 12.99 -1.77
N ILE A 9 -1.41 11.75 -1.79
CA ILE A 9 -2.22 10.56 -2.08
C ILE A 9 -3.35 10.40 -1.04
N LYS A 10 -3.07 10.54 0.26
CA LYS A 10 -4.11 10.48 1.32
C LYS A 10 -5.22 11.53 1.17
N ARG A 11 -4.94 12.65 0.51
CA ARG A 11 -5.90 13.76 0.32
C ARG A 11 -6.62 13.70 -1.03
N THR A 12 -6.22 12.80 -1.91
CA THR A 12 -6.74 12.69 -3.27
C THR A 12 -7.72 11.54 -3.32
N LYS A 13 -8.90 11.75 -3.89
CA LYS A 13 -9.82 10.66 -4.19
C LYS A 13 -9.34 9.92 -5.43
N ILE A 14 -9.01 8.64 -5.29
CA ILE A 14 -8.44 7.84 -6.36
C ILE A 14 -9.38 6.68 -6.69
N SER A 15 -9.77 6.60 -7.96
CA SER A 15 -10.55 5.48 -8.51
C SER A 15 -9.64 4.31 -8.86
N ILE A 16 -10.22 3.14 -9.11
CA ILE A 16 -9.46 1.95 -9.56
C ILE A 16 -8.69 2.24 -10.86
N GLU A 17 -9.30 2.97 -11.79
CA GLU A 17 -8.62 3.38 -13.04
C GLU A 17 -7.51 4.39 -12.75
N GLY A 18 -7.76 5.36 -11.85
CA GLY A 18 -6.76 6.31 -11.40
C GLY A 18 -5.56 5.67 -10.69
N ALA A 19 -5.72 4.47 -10.14
CA ALA A 19 -4.63 3.70 -9.54
C ALA A 19 -3.54 3.35 -10.57
N HIS A 20 -3.93 3.02 -11.80
CA HIS A 20 -2.96 2.71 -12.86
C HIS A 20 -2.12 3.94 -13.23
N GLN A 21 -2.77 5.11 -13.29
CA GLN A 21 -2.07 6.38 -13.50
C GLN A 21 -1.14 6.70 -12.32
N LEU A 22 -1.59 6.48 -11.08
CA LEU A 22 -0.78 6.67 -9.88
C LEU A 22 0.48 5.78 -9.89
N GLU A 23 0.36 4.50 -10.25
CA GLU A 23 1.51 3.59 -10.36
C GLU A 23 2.52 4.08 -11.41
N THR A 24 2.02 4.54 -12.56
CA THR A 24 2.84 5.12 -13.63
C THR A 24 3.57 6.36 -13.14
N ASP A 25 2.89 7.25 -12.41
CA ASP A 25 3.49 8.48 -11.88
C ASP A 25 4.55 8.16 -10.82
N ILE A 26 4.29 7.19 -9.93
CA ILE A 26 5.28 6.71 -8.94
C ILE A 26 6.54 6.17 -9.64
N ALA A 27 6.38 5.40 -10.72
CA ALA A 27 7.50 4.89 -11.50
C ALA A 27 8.32 6.03 -12.14
N ARG A 28 7.65 7.06 -12.67
CA ARG A 28 8.33 8.26 -13.20
C ARG A 28 9.06 9.03 -12.11
N TYR A 29 8.45 9.23 -10.93
CA TYR A 29 9.10 9.87 -9.80
C TYR A 29 10.36 9.11 -9.37
N ALA A 30 10.29 7.77 -9.33
CA ALA A 30 11.46 6.93 -9.02
C ALA A 30 12.60 7.15 -10.04
N HIS A 31 12.28 7.16 -11.34
CA HIS A 31 13.26 7.39 -12.39
C HIS A 31 13.91 8.78 -12.30
N VAL A 32 13.10 9.83 -12.12
CA VAL A 32 13.61 11.21 -11.96
C VAL A 32 14.51 11.31 -10.74
N LEU A 33 14.09 10.74 -9.61
CA LEU A 33 14.88 10.78 -8.38
C LEU A 33 16.19 10.00 -8.51
N GLY A 34 16.18 8.84 -9.18
CA GLY A 34 17.40 8.10 -9.49
C GLY A 34 18.35 8.87 -10.40
N SER A 35 17.82 9.61 -11.38
CA SER A 35 18.64 10.43 -12.29
C SER A 35 19.25 11.68 -11.62
N MET A 36 18.60 12.22 -10.58
CA MET A 36 19.07 13.38 -9.83
C MET A 36 20.08 13.03 -8.72
N ALA A 37 20.10 11.78 -8.26
CA ALA A 37 20.90 11.32 -7.13
C ALA A 37 22.38 11.00 -7.48
N GLY A 38 22.92 11.55 -8.58
CA GLY A 38 24.26 11.21 -9.11
C GLY A 38 25.35 11.03 -8.05
N GLU A 39 26.16 9.96 -8.21
CA GLU A 39 27.37 9.53 -7.46
C GLU A 39 27.41 9.63 -5.92
N SER A 40 26.37 10.11 -5.24
CA SER A 40 26.33 10.26 -3.78
C SER A 40 25.76 8.98 -3.16
N LYS A 41 26.56 7.92 -3.24
CA LYS A 41 26.12 6.52 -3.23
C LYS A 41 25.96 5.93 -1.83
N GLU A 42 24.99 5.01 -1.74
CA GLU A 42 24.74 3.98 -0.72
C GLU A 42 23.69 4.31 0.36
N ALA A 43 23.89 5.28 1.27
CA ALA A 43 22.94 5.44 2.39
C ALA A 43 21.62 6.15 2.01
N ALA A 44 21.68 7.16 1.13
CA ALA A 44 20.49 7.90 0.67
C ALA A 44 19.64 7.07 -0.31
N ASP A 45 20.30 6.18 -1.05
CA ASP A 45 19.70 5.32 -2.07
C ASP A 45 18.77 4.29 -1.44
N VAL A 46 19.22 3.60 -0.38
CA VAL A 46 18.42 2.58 0.34
C VAL A 46 17.13 3.19 0.91
N GLY A 47 17.19 4.36 1.54
CA GLY A 47 16.00 5.02 2.10
C GLY A 47 15.01 5.52 1.03
N LEU A 48 15.53 5.93 -0.13
CA LEU A 48 14.74 6.34 -1.28
C LEU A 48 14.03 5.14 -1.93
N HIS A 49 14.76 4.06 -2.15
CA HIS A 49 14.23 2.81 -2.70
C HIS A 49 13.10 2.24 -1.82
N VAL A 50 13.31 2.15 -0.50
CA VAL A 50 12.28 1.69 0.45
C VAL A 50 11.03 2.58 0.41
N SER A 51 11.20 3.90 0.29
CA SER A 51 10.08 4.83 0.20
C SER A 51 9.28 4.69 -1.09
N ILE A 52 9.95 4.44 -2.22
CA ILE A 52 9.30 4.23 -3.51
C ILE A 52 8.57 2.90 -3.55
N ASP A 53 9.13 1.84 -2.99
CA ASP A 53 8.47 0.54 -2.91
C ASP A 53 7.23 0.58 -2.02
N ALA A 54 7.28 1.33 -0.91
CA ALA A 54 6.09 1.62 -0.10
C ALA A 54 5.00 2.35 -0.90
N LEU A 55 5.37 3.34 -1.73
CA LEU A 55 4.41 4.04 -2.60
C LEU A 55 3.82 3.11 -3.68
N ARG A 56 4.62 2.22 -4.26
CA ARG A 56 4.13 1.21 -5.22
C ARG A 56 3.10 0.28 -4.59
N LEU A 57 3.31 -0.13 -3.34
CA LEU A 57 2.34 -0.94 -2.60
C LEU A 57 1.02 -0.18 -2.39
N VAL A 58 1.09 1.11 -2.11
CA VAL A 58 -0.10 1.97 -2.03
C VAL A 58 -0.80 2.06 -3.39
N GLY A 59 -0.07 2.20 -4.50
CA GLY A 59 -0.65 2.14 -5.85
C GLY A 59 -1.45 0.86 -6.10
N ARG A 60 -0.85 -0.29 -5.77
CA ARG A 60 -1.52 -1.61 -5.90
C ARG A 60 -2.77 -1.74 -5.03
N LEU A 61 -2.78 -1.13 -3.85
CA LEU A 61 -3.94 -1.09 -2.97
C LEU A 61 -5.14 -0.41 -3.65
N PHE A 62 -4.91 0.72 -4.33
CA PHE A 62 -5.96 1.41 -5.09
C PHE A 62 -6.40 0.60 -6.32
N GLY A 63 -5.52 -0.21 -6.91
CA GLY A 63 -5.81 -1.08 -8.05
C GLY A 63 -6.66 -2.31 -7.74
N CYS A 64 -6.94 -2.61 -6.45
CA CYS A 64 -7.76 -3.76 -6.07
C CYS A 64 -9.21 -3.58 -6.54
N LYS A 65 -9.64 -4.45 -7.47
CA LYS A 65 -10.95 -4.35 -8.15
C LYS A 65 -12.12 -4.78 -7.27
N THR A 66 -11.91 -5.73 -6.36
CA THR A 66 -12.96 -6.24 -5.48
C THR A 66 -12.61 -6.00 -4.00
N PRO A 67 -13.62 -5.80 -3.12
CA PRO A 67 -13.37 -5.63 -1.69
C PRO A 67 -12.62 -6.82 -1.06
N ALA A 68 -12.95 -8.04 -1.47
CA ALA A 68 -12.27 -9.24 -0.98
C ALA A 68 -10.78 -9.29 -1.39
N GLN A 69 -10.44 -8.83 -2.60
CA GLN A 69 -9.04 -8.69 -3.02
C GLN A 69 -8.32 -7.64 -2.17
N LEU A 70 -8.97 -6.52 -1.90
CA LEU A 70 -8.43 -5.44 -1.07
C LEU A 70 -8.15 -5.90 0.36
N VAL A 71 -9.08 -6.61 0.99
CA VAL A 71 -8.92 -7.12 2.36
C VAL A 71 -7.81 -8.17 2.43
N ARG A 72 -7.76 -9.10 1.47
CA ARG A 72 -6.65 -10.07 1.37
C ARG A 72 -5.32 -9.35 1.23
N PHE A 73 -5.24 -8.34 0.37
CA PHE A 73 -4.03 -7.54 0.18
C PHE A 73 -3.57 -6.86 1.48
N ILE A 74 -4.48 -6.22 2.23
CA ILE A 74 -4.16 -5.58 3.51
C ILE A 74 -3.67 -6.62 4.54
N ARG A 75 -4.31 -7.80 4.60
CA ARG A 75 -3.90 -8.89 5.50
C ARG A 75 -2.54 -9.46 5.11
N ASP A 76 -2.28 -9.65 3.82
CA ASP A 76 -1.01 -10.15 3.32
C ASP A 76 0.14 -9.16 3.60
N LEU A 77 -0.14 -7.85 3.54
CA LEU A 77 0.79 -6.80 3.97
C LEU A 77 1.03 -6.86 5.49
N GLY A 78 -0.02 -6.99 6.30
CA GLY A 78 0.08 -7.10 7.76
C GLY A 78 0.80 -8.36 8.24
N LEU A 79 0.72 -9.45 7.47
CA LEU A 79 1.39 -10.73 7.74
C LEU A 79 2.79 -10.84 7.09
N GLY A 80 3.26 -9.82 6.37
CA GLY A 80 4.56 -9.82 5.69
C GLY A 80 4.66 -10.82 4.52
N LYS A 81 3.54 -11.23 3.92
CA LYS A 81 3.46 -12.27 2.88
C LYS A 81 3.60 -11.74 1.45
N VAL A 82 3.73 -10.43 1.25
CA VAL A 82 3.79 -9.85 -0.10
C VAL A 82 5.17 -10.11 -0.70
N SER A 83 5.27 -11.25 -1.39
CA SER A 83 6.45 -11.63 -2.16
C SER A 83 6.51 -10.77 -3.42
N SER A 84 7.38 -9.76 -3.42
CA SER A 84 7.69 -8.97 -4.61
C SER A 84 8.30 -9.89 -5.66
N SER A 85 7.59 -10.15 -6.75
CA SER A 85 8.05 -10.90 -7.92
C SER A 85 9.05 -10.10 -8.77
N SER A 86 10.11 -9.63 -8.15
CA SER A 86 11.30 -9.09 -8.82
C SER A 86 12.49 -9.88 -8.30
N THR A 87 13.19 -10.53 -9.22
CA THR A 87 14.37 -11.38 -9.07
C THR A 87 15.35 -10.87 -8.01
N HIS A 88 15.16 -11.19 -6.73
CA HIS A 88 16.19 -11.24 -5.68
C HIS A 88 15.57 -11.84 -4.39
N PRO A 89 15.96 -13.07 -4.00
CA PRO A 89 15.57 -13.65 -2.72
C PRO A 89 16.57 -13.19 -1.65
N GLN A 90 16.31 -12.05 -1.01
CA GLN A 90 16.91 -11.74 0.29
C GLN A 90 15.85 -11.18 1.23
N LEU A 91 15.10 -12.11 1.81
CA LEU A 91 14.47 -11.97 3.10
C LEU A 91 15.57 -11.80 4.17
N LEU A 92 16.02 -10.56 4.33
CA LEU A 92 16.69 -10.07 5.54
C LEU A 92 15.97 -8.78 5.97
N LEU A 93 14.67 -8.89 6.22
CA LEU A 93 13.89 -7.87 6.93
C LEU A 93 14.15 -7.98 8.44
N GLY A 94 15.39 -7.73 8.86
CA GLY A 94 15.73 -7.51 10.27
C GLY A 94 15.30 -6.14 10.79
N SER A 95 14.78 -5.25 9.92
CA SER A 95 14.32 -3.90 10.27
C SER A 95 13.50 -3.26 9.12
N GLY A 96 12.62 -4.03 8.48
CA GLY A 96 11.98 -3.61 7.23
C GLY A 96 10.48 -3.87 7.20
N VAL A 97 9.80 -3.62 8.32
CA VAL A 97 8.36 -3.41 8.32
C VAL A 97 8.06 -2.43 7.17
N LEU A 98 7.00 -2.66 6.39
CA LEU A 98 6.32 -1.53 5.76
C LEU A 98 6.31 -0.39 6.81
N PRO A 99 6.83 0.81 6.54
CA PRO A 99 6.79 1.89 7.53
C PRO A 99 5.37 2.43 7.69
N MET A 100 4.35 1.62 7.42
CA MET A 100 2.93 1.94 7.48
C MET A 100 2.20 0.89 8.30
N SER A 101 1.59 1.33 9.39
CA SER A 101 0.69 0.49 10.20
C SER A 101 -0.57 0.11 9.41
N ILE A 102 -1.30 -0.90 9.90
CA ILE A 102 -2.62 -1.25 9.33
C ILE A 102 -3.56 -0.03 9.35
N ASP A 103 -3.49 0.81 10.39
CA ASP A 103 -4.28 2.04 10.47
C ASP A 103 -3.90 3.05 9.38
N GLU A 104 -2.62 3.15 9.05
CA GLU A 104 -2.17 4.02 7.97
C GLU A 104 -2.60 3.50 6.59
N LEU A 105 -2.56 2.18 6.38
CA LEU A 105 -3.11 1.54 5.18
C LEU A 105 -4.62 1.78 5.08
N TYR A 106 -5.32 1.69 6.20
CA TYR A 106 -6.76 1.94 6.27
C TYR A 106 -7.11 3.39 5.88
N GLN A 107 -6.30 4.38 6.27
CA GLN A 107 -6.47 5.76 5.81
C GLN A 107 -6.36 5.91 4.28
N PHE A 108 -5.52 5.11 3.62
CA PHE A 108 -5.46 5.10 2.15
C PHE A 108 -6.70 4.44 1.53
N VAL A 109 -7.19 3.36 2.13
CA VAL A 109 -8.44 2.71 1.70
C VAL A 109 -9.62 3.68 1.76
N GLN A 110 -9.72 4.46 2.84
CA GLN A 110 -10.75 5.49 3.01
C GLN A 110 -10.70 6.59 1.93
N ALA A 111 -9.53 6.83 1.33
CA ALA A 111 -9.36 7.79 0.25
C ALA A 111 -9.80 7.25 -1.13
N ARG A 112 -10.18 5.97 -1.24
CA ARG A 112 -10.72 5.43 -2.49
C ARG A 112 -12.02 6.11 -2.86
N ASP A 113 -12.21 6.34 -4.15
CA ASP A 113 -13.44 6.97 -4.66
C ASP A 113 -14.70 6.13 -4.37
N ASP A 114 -14.56 4.80 -4.34
CA ASP A 114 -15.64 3.85 -4.05
C ASP A 114 -15.81 3.53 -2.55
N TRP A 115 -15.08 4.18 -1.64
CA TRP A 115 -15.05 3.86 -0.21
C TRP A 115 -16.45 3.70 0.40
N ASN A 116 -17.33 4.69 0.22
CA ASN A 116 -18.68 4.67 0.79
C ASN A 116 -19.51 3.45 0.36
N ARG A 117 -19.21 2.86 -0.81
CA ARG A 117 -19.90 1.67 -1.32
C ARG A 117 -19.31 0.38 -0.76
N ILE A 118 -18.00 0.34 -0.51
CA ILE A 118 -17.28 -0.87 -0.08
C ILE A 118 -17.05 -0.93 1.43
N GLN A 119 -17.24 0.17 2.15
CA GLN A 119 -16.94 0.33 3.57
C GLN A 119 -17.47 -0.83 4.42
N ILE A 120 -18.76 -1.13 4.34
CA ILE A 120 -19.40 -2.16 5.17
C ILE A 120 -18.74 -3.54 4.96
N VAL A 121 -18.43 -3.88 3.71
CA VAL A 121 -17.80 -5.17 3.36
C VAL A 121 -16.36 -5.21 3.88
N VAL A 122 -15.61 -4.12 3.68
CA VAL A 122 -14.21 -4.04 4.12
C VAL A 122 -14.12 -4.05 5.65
N GLU A 123 -14.97 -3.31 6.36
CA GLU A 123 -14.98 -3.27 7.82
C GLU A 123 -15.42 -4.62 8.42
N ALA A 124 -16.42 -5.27 7.83
CA ALA A 124 -16.86 -6.60 8.25
C ALA A 124 -15.77 -7.66 8.05
N GLU A 125 -15.07 -7.65 6.92
CA GLU A 125 -14.01 -8.62 6.69
C GLU A 125 -12.72 -8.27 7.44
N LEU A 126 -12.33 -7.00 7.56
CA LEU A 126 -11.06 -6.61 8.18
C LEU A 126 -11.12 -6.67 9.71
N PHE A 127 -12.22 -6.25 10.32
CA PHE A 127 -12.40 -6.14 11.78
C PHE A 127 -13.41 -7.12 12.36
N GLY A 128 -14.16 -7.85 11.54
CA GLY A 128 -15.24 -8.74 12.02
C GLY A 128 -16.50 -8.00 12.47
N ILE A 129 -16.61 -6.69 12.21
CA ILE A 129 -17.73 -5.86 12.67
C ILE A 129 -18.93 -6.06 11.74
N GLY A 130 -20.04 -6.61 12.26
CA GLY A 130 -21.23 -6.94 11.46
C GLY A 130 -21.33 -8.40 11.04
N VAL A 131 -20.39 -9.26 11.46
CA VAL A 131 -20.63 -10.70 11.55
C VAL A 131 -21.49 -10.93 12.80
N GLY A 132 -22.79 -10.66 12.69
CA GLY A 132 -23.73 -10.91 13.78
C GLY A 132 -23.63 -12.35 14.31
N ASP A 133 -23.61 -12.48 15.64
CA ASP A 133 -24.16 -13.62 16.37
C ASP A 133 -23.89 -15.03 15.82
N ARG A 134 -22.63 -15.39 15.56
CA ARG A 134 -22.24 -16.81 15.43
C ARG A 134 -20.98 -17.14 16.24
N CYS A 135 -21.00 -16.80 17.53
CA CYS A 135 -20.31 -17.63 18.51
C CYS A 135 -21.14 -18.90 18.73
N VAL A 136 -20.87 -19.95 17.94
CA VAL A 136 -21.16 -21.31 18.41
C VAL A 136 -19.89 -21.77 19.10
N LEU A 137 -19.87 -21.64 20.42
CA LEU A 137 -18.97 -22.44 21.25
C LEU A 137 -19.37 -23.91 21.05
N VAL A 138 -18.49 -24.68 20.42
CA VAL A 138 -18.48 -26.15 20.54
C VAL A 138 -17.24 -26.53 21.31
#